data_AF-A0A533UVY9-F1
#
_entry.id   AF-A0A533UVY9-F1
#
_cell.length_a   1.000
_cell.length_b   1.000
_cell.length_c   1.000
_cell.angle_alpha   90.00
_cell.angle_beta   90.00
_cell.angle_gamma   90.00
#
_symmetry.space_group_name_H-M   'P 1'
#
loop_
_entity.id
_entity.type
_entity.pdbx_description
1 polymer ?
#
loop_
_entity_poly.entity_id
_entity_poly.type
_entity_poly.pdbx_seq_one_letter_code
_entity_poly.pdbx_strand_id
1 'polypeptide(L)'
;MNEKPLVTGPNPSQIVVATVEGRSYYKIVSMLKSMNIGFSSLSPEEASRTNAKIIITTKNEASLIRREDLIFDFQLDTSPALFKAMLLKNLSSNYIEDILVVGVDPGNRIGIYVLYLHTELYSTVRSSLREAVKFIMNILSCINSSKKILKIGNGDSIKCNHIAQEIKNQNGSVIIEIVNEFGTSRNILPNCRRNRDVGSAKSIAFRSGRIFQVK
;
A
#
# COMPACT_ATOMS: atom_id res chain seq x y z
N MET A 1 -19.62 28.25 -12.62
CA MET A 1 -18.42 27.80 -11.89
C MET A 1 -18.44 26.28 -11.93
N ASN A 2 -17.69 25.68 -12.85
CA ASN A 2 -17.68 24.23 -13.06
C ASN A 2 -16.52 23.61 -12.27
N GLU A 3 -16.83 23.04 -11.12
CA GLU A 3 -15.90 22.18 -10.39
C GLU A 3 -15.87 20.80 -11.06
N LYS A 4 -14.77 20.49 -11.76
CA LYS A 4 -14.47 19.13 -12.21
C LYS A 4 -14.05 18.28 -10.99
N PRO A 5 -14.37 16.98 -10.93
CA PRO A 5 -13.95 16.13 -9.83
C PRO A 5 -12.44 15.95 -9.85
N LEU A 6 -11.77 16.10 -8.70
CA LEU A 6 -10.39 15.69 -8.50
C LEU A 6 -10.28 14.16 -8.70
N VAL A 7 -9.79 13.75 -9.86
CA VAL A 7 -9.33 12.38 -10.10
C VAL A 7 -7.96 12.27 -9.45
N THR A 8 -7.90 11.78 -8.21
CA THR A 8 -6.65 11.60 -7.44
C THR A 8 -5.95 10.31 -7.84
N GLY A 9 -5.44 10.26 -9.07
CA GLY A 9 -4.37 9.35 -9.49
C GLY A 9 -3.07 10.15 -9.68
N PRO A 10 -1.88 9.52 -9.60
CA PRO A 10 -0.63 10.21 -9.94
C PRO A 10 -0.72 10.75 -11.38
N ASN A 11 -0.28 12.00 -11.59
CA ASN A 11 -0.34 12.67 -12.89
C ASN A 11 0.46 11.83 -13.91
N PRO A 12 -0.06 11.54 -15.12
CA PRO A 12 0.63 10.69 -16.10
C PRO A 12 1.98 11.26 -16.58
N SER A 13 2.24 12.55 -16.29
CA SER A 13 3.53 13.22 -16.49
C SER A 13 4.58 12.93 -15.42
N GLN A 14 4.25 12.21 -14.35
CA GLN A 14 5.17 11.90 -13.26
C GLN A 14 5.84 10.52 -13.39
N ILE A 15 5.19 9.58 -14.07
CA ILE A 15 5.68 8.21 -14.30
C ILE A 15 5.83 7.99 -15.80
N VAL A 16 7.04 7.70 -16.24
CA VAL A 16 7.37 7.37 -17.63
C VAL A 16 7.82 5.91 -17.70
N VAL A 17 7.29 5.17 -18.67
CA VAL A 17 7.81 3.86 -19.09
C VAL A 17 8.71 4.11 -20.29
N ALA A 18 9.99 3.80 -20.14
CA ALA A 18 11.03 4.08 -21.11
C ALA A 18 11.77 2.80 -21.49
N THR A 19 11.26 2.11 -22.49
CA THR A 19 11.90 0.89 -23.00
C THR A 19 11.44 0.58 -24.41
N VAL A 20 12.37 0.12 -25.27
CA VAL A 20 12.04 -0.45 -26.58
C VAL A 20 11.98 -1.99 -26.54
N GLU A 21 12.37 -2.61 -25.42
CA GLU A 21 12.28 -4.05 -25.20
C GLU A 21 10.82 -4.49 -24.97
N GLY A 22 10.20 -5.11 -25.97
CA GLY A 22 8.76 -5.42 -25.94
C GLY A 22 8.30 -6.29 -24.77
N ARG A 23 9.12 -7.25 -24.30
CA ARG A 23 8.78 -8.08 -23.13
C ARG A 23 8.74 -7.26 -21.83
N SER A 24 9.76 -6.43 -21.61
CA SER A 24 9.85 -5.57 -20.44
C SER A 24 8.78 -4.49 -20.47
N TYR A 25 8.51 -3.89 -21.64
CA TYR A 25 7.40 -2.97 -21.83
C TYR A 25 6.07 -3.60 -21.40
N TYR A 26 5.73 -4.78 -21.94
CA TYR A 26 4.48 -5.46 -21.60
C TYR A 26 4.37 -5.78 -20.11
N LYS A 27 5.47 -6.23 -19.49
CA LYS A 27 5.53 -6.51 -18.05
C LYS A 27 5.22 -5.25 -17.23
N ILE A 28 5.88 -4.13 -17.53
CA ILE A 28 5.70 -2.86 -16.83
C ILE A 28 4.28 -2.33 -17.00
N VAL A 29 3.79 -2.27 -18.23
CA VAL A 29 2.45 -1.77 -18.55
C VAL A 29 1.37 -2.62 -17.91
N SER A 30 1.49 -3.95 -17.95
CA SER A 30 0.52 -4.85 -17.33
C SER A 30 0.44 -4.63 -15.83
N MET A 31 1.58 -4.47 -15.15
CA MET A 31 1.63 -4.19 -13.72
C MET A 31 0.99 -2.83 -13.40
N LEU A 32 1.36 -1.76 -14.08
CA LEU A 32 0.79 -0.42 -13.87
C LEU A 32 -0.72 -0.38 -14.10
N LYS A 33 -1.19 -1.02 -15.18
CA LYS A 33 -2.63 -1.13 -15.50
C LYS A 33 -3.39 -1.94 -14.44
N SER A 34 -2.81 -3.04 -13.94
CA SER A 34 -3.44 -3.84 -12.88
C SER A 34 -3.70 -3.07 -11.59
N MET A 35 -2.93 -1.99 -11.36
CA MET A 35 -3.05 -1.12 -10.19
C MET A 35 -3.77 0.21 -10.51
N ASN A 36 -4.26 0.38 -11.74
CA ASN A 36 -4.88 1.61 -12.23
C ASN A 36 -3.98 2.86 -12.09
N ILE A 37 -2.69 2.72 -12.38
CA ILE A 37 -1.71 3.82 -12.35
C ILE A 37 -1.52 4.38 -13.76
N GLY A 38 -1.70 5.70 -13.90
CA GLY A 38 -1.42 6.42 -15.15
C GLY A 38 0.07 6.57 -15.41
N PHE A 39 0.48 6.46 -16.67
CA PHE A 39 1.87 6.61 -17.10
C PHE A 39 1.94 7.15 -18.54
N SER A 40 3.10 7.67 -18.92
CA SER A 40 3.44 8.01 -20.31
C SER A 40 4.44 6.99 -20.86
N SER A 41 4.34 6.62 -22.14
CA SER A 41 5.31 5.76 -22.80
C SER A 41 6.20 6.59 -23.69
N LEU A 42 7.51 6.48 -23.54
CA LEU A 42 8.52 7.24 -24.31
C LEU A 42 9.70 6.32 -24.68
N SER A 43 10.50 6.71 -25.66
CA SER A 43 11.80 6.05 -25.88
C SER A 43 12.78 6.36 -24.72
N PRO A 44 13.83 5.56 -24.48
CA PRO A 44 14.88 5.88 -23.52
C PRO A 44 15.51 7.27 -23.74
N GLU A 45 15.72 7.66 -25.00
CA GLU A 45 16.27 8.97 -25.37
C GLU A 45 15.29 10.10 -25.09
N GLU A 46 14.00 9.91 -25.38
CA GLU A 46 12.96 10.89 -25.06
C GLU A 46 12.81 11.07 -23.55
N ALA A 47 12.77 9.95 -22.81
CA ALA A 47 12.66 9.92 -21.36
C ALA A 47 13.82 10.66 -20.66
N SER A 48 15.04 10.57 -21.21
CA SER A 48 16.23 11.28 -20.70
C SER A 48 16.04 12.79 -20.62
N ARG A 49 15.18 13.37 -21.47
CA ARG A 49 14.90 14.82 -21.56
C ARG A 49 13.69 15.26 -20.76
N THR A 50 12.97 14.33 -20.15
CA THR A 50 11.77 14.67 -19.37
C THR A 50 12.13 15.14 -17.97
N ASN A 51 11.20 15.82 -17.30
CA ASN A 51 11.26 16.05 -15.87
C ASN A 51 10.32 15.12 -15.10
N ALA A 52 10.12 13.89 -15.62
CA ALA A 52 9.37 12.86 -14.91
C ALA A 52 10.01 12.59 -13.55
N LYS A 53 9.21 12.22 -12.55
CA LYS A 53 9.71 11.88 -11.21
C LYS A 53 10.21 10.44 -11.11
N ILE A 54 9.69 9.58 -11.98
CA ILE A 54 10.00 8.16 -12.03
C ILE A 54 10.11 7.78 -13.50
N ILE A 55 11.20 7.12 -13.85
CA ILE A 55 11.36 6.46 -15.14
C ILE A 55 11.55 4.96 -14.90
N ILE A 56 10.68 4.15 -15.49
CA ILE A 56 10.75 2.69 -15.43
C ILE A 56 11.36 2.17 -16.73
N THR A 57 12.48 1.45 -16.64
CA THR A 57 13.30 1.04 -17.80
C THR A 57 14.00 -0.31 -17.55
N THR A 58 14.76 -0.83 -18.52
CA THR A 58 15.61 -2.01 -18.32
C THR A 58 17.01 -1.60 -17.89
N LYS A 59 17.76 -2.51 -17.27
CA LYS A 59 19.15 -2.26 -16.87
C LYS A 59 20.06 -1.93 -18.06
N ASN A 60 19.76 -2.50 -19.23
CA ASN A 60 20.54 -2.30 -20.46
C ASN A 60 20.36 -0.88 -21.00
N GLU A 61 19.12 -0.39 -20.98
CA GLU A 61 18.74 0.93 -21.51
C GLU A 61 19.00 2.08 -20.51
N ALA A 62 19.21 1.76 -19.23
CA ALA A 62 19.50 2.72 -18.16
C ALA A 62 20.62 3.72 -18.49
N SER A 63 21.66 3.24 -19.17
CA SER A 63 22.83 4.04 -19.56
C SER A 63 22.50 5.17 -20.56
N LEU A 64 21.38 5.06 -21.29
CA LEU A 64 20.88 6.06 -22.23
C LEU A 64 20.14 7.19 -21.50
N ILE A 65 19.53 6.90 -20.35
CA ILE A 65 18.72 7.84 -19.59
C ILE A 65 19.59 8.68 -18.63
N ARG A 66 20.64 8.08 -18.05
CA ARG A 66 21.64 8.75 -17.17
C ARG A 66 21.01 9.55 -16.01
N ARG A 67 20.07 8.93 -15.31
CA ARG A 67 19.40 9.51 -14.14
C ARG A 67 19.47 8.59 -12.93
N GLU A 68 19.29 9.15 -11.73
CA GLU A 68 19.32 8.41 -10.46
C GLU A 68 17.95 7.84 -10.06
N ASP A 69 16.85 8.42 -10.57
CA ASP A 69 15.46 8.05 -10.25
C ASP A 69 14.89 6.96 -11.17
N LEU A 70 15.73 5.97 -11.49
CA LEU A 70 15.36 4.83 -12.32
C LEU A 70 14.76 3.71 -11.48
N ILE A 71 13.69 3.12 -12.00
CA ILE A 71 13.16 1.83 -11.54
C ILE A 71 13.36 0.81 -12.64
N PHE A 72 13.88 -0.36 -12.28
CA PHE A 72 14.18 -1.40 -13.24
C PHE A 72 13.07 -2.44 -13.35
N ASP A 73 12.92 -2.99 -14.54
CA ASP A 73 11.92 -4.00 -14.87
C ASP A 73 11.97 -5.28 -14.00
N PHE A 74 13.16 -5.70 -13.55
CA PHE A 74 13.32 -6.83 -12.63
C PHE A 74 12.76 -6.54 -11.23
N GLN A 75 12.63 -5.27 -10.81
CA GLN A 75 12.03 -4.91 -9.52
C GLN A 75 10.51 -5.13 -9.51
N LEU A 76 9.90 -5.35 -10.68
CA LEU A 76 8.49 -5.71 -10.84
C LEU A 76 8.20 -7.19 -10.58
N ASP A 77 9.22 -8.03 -10.34
CA ASP A 77 9.00 -9.41 -9.90
C ASP A 77 8.48 -9.50 -8.44
N THR A 78 8.34 -8.35 -7.79
CA THR A 78 7.69 -8.19 -6.48
C THR A 78 6.17 -8.18 -6.60
N SER A 79 5.45 -8.35 -5.48
CA SER A 79 3.98 -8.28 -5.50
C SER A 79 3.48 -6.87 -5.90
N PRO A 80 2.30 -6.74 -6.54
CA PRO A 80 1.76 -5.44 -6.96
C PRO A 80 1.69 -4.41 -5.82
N ALA A 81 1.39 -4.85 -4.60
CA ALA A 81 1.33 -3.98 -3.43
C ALA A 81 2.71 -3.37 -3.07
N LEU A 82 3.78 -4.15 -3.22
CA LEU A 82 5.15 -3.68 -2.95
C LEU A 82 5.61 -2.73 -4.05
N PHE A 83 5.33 -3.06 -5.30
CA PHE A 83 5.65 -2.17 -6.41
C PHE A 83 4.89 -0.84 -6.30
N LYS A 84 3.62 -0.87 -5.92
CA LYS A 84 2.84 0.34 -5.62
C LYS A 84 3.44 1.15 -4.48
N ALA A 85 3.89 0.50 -3.41
CA ALA A 85 4.57 1.17 -2.29
C ALA A 85 5.86 1.85 -2.74
N MET A 86 6.67 1.17 -3.56
CA MET A 86 7.89 1.74 -4.14
C MET A 86 7.59 2.98 -5.00
N LEU A 87 6.58 2.92 -5.87
CA LEU A 87 6.18 4.06 -6.69
C LEU A 87 5.73 5.24 -5.83
N LEU A 88 4.89 5.00 -4.83
CA LEU A 88 4.42 6.06 -3.94
C LEU A 88 5.58 6.70 -3.19
N LYS A 89 6.54 5.92 -2.68
CA LYS A 89 7.72 6.44 -1.99
C LYS A 89 8.54 7.39 -2.87
N ASN A 90 8.79 7.00 -4.12
CA ASN A 90 9.57 7.82 -5.06
C ASN A 90 8.82 9.07 -5.52
N LEU A 91 7.49 9.02 -5.68
CA LEU A 91 6.68 10.19 -6.04
C LEU A 91 6.58 11.22 -4.89
N SER A 92 6.73 10.72 -3.66
CA SER A 92 6.47 11.41 -2.41
C SER A 92 7.67 12.22 -1.92
N SER A 93 8.15 13.15 -2.74
CA SER A 93 9.21 14.10 -2.36
C SER A 93 8.80 15.04 -1.21
N ASN A 94 7.49 15.17 -0.94
CA ASN A 94 6.90 16.19 -0.05
C ASN A 94 6.18 15.62 1.19
N TYR A 95 6.13 14.30 1.38
CA TYR A 95 5.46 13.76 2.56
C TYR A 95 6.41 13.83 3.74
N ILE A 96 5.99 14.59 4.76
CA ILE A 96 6.74 14.83 6.00
C ILE A 96 6.89 13.52 6.80
N GLU A 97 6.01 12.53 6.59
CA GLU A 97 6.00 11.29 7.38
C GLU A 97 5.85 10.02 6.49
N ASP A 98 6.93 9.23 6.40
CA ASP A 98 6.98 7.91 5.74
C ASP A 98 6.34 6.85 6.66
N ILE A 99 5.00 6.86 6.73
CA ILE A 99 4.20 6.01 7.62
C ILE A 99 3.46 4.92 6.84
N LEU A 100 3.67 3.66 7.28
CA LEU A 100 2.85 2.51 6.94
C LEU A 100 1.82 2.27 8.05
N VAL A 101 0.54 2.23 7.69
CA VAL A 101 -0.56 1.89 8.59
C VAL A 101 -1.25 0.62 8.11
N VAL A 102 -1.39 -0.36 9.00
CA VAL A 102 -2.17 -1.58 8.74
C VAL A 102 -3.37 -1.57 9.67
N GLY A 103 -4.58 -1.45 9.12
CA GLY A 103 -5.83 -1.60 9.86
C GLY A 103 -6.32 -3.05 9.83
N VAL A 104 -6.75 -3.56 10.98
CA VAL A 104 -7.21 -4.94 11.15
C VAL A 104 -8.54 -4.95 11.90
N ASP A 105 -9.54 -5.58 11.29
CA ASP A 105 -10.81 -5.93 11.93
C ASP A 105 -10.74 -7.41 12.34
N PRO A 106 -10.68 -7.75 13.64
CA PRO A 106 -10.54 -9.13 14.13
C PRO A 106 -11.86 -9.92 14.18
N GLY A 107 -12.91 -9.54 13.43
CA GLY A 107 -14.17 -10.27 13.38
C GLY A 107 -14.09 -11.76 12.95
N ASN A 108 -15.24 -12.37 12.62
CA ASN A 108 -15.29 -13.77 12.13
C ASN A 108 -14.47 -13.97 10.85
N ARG A 109 -14.39 -12.93 10.03
CA ARG A 109 -13.46 -12.85 8.92
C ARG A 109 -12.57 -11.64 9.18
N ILE A 110 -11.27 -11.84 9.14
CA ILE A 110 -10.30 -10.84 9.52
C ILE A 110 -10.09 -9.90 8.34
N GLY A 111 -10.66 -8.70 8.43
CA GLY A 111 -10.46 -7.64 7.44
C GLY A 111 -9.08 -7.02 7.62
N ILE A 112 -8.34 -6.84 6.53
CA ILE A 112 -7.01 -6.22 6.55
C ILE A 112 -6.97 -5.11 5.51
N TYR A 113 -6.53 -3.93 5.93
CA TYR A 113 -6.40 -2.74 5.10
C TYR A 113 -4.99 -2.16 5.26
N VAL A 114 -4.26 -2.01 4.15
CA VAL A 114 -2.88 -1.50 4.15
C VAL A 114 -2.86 -0.12 3.50
N LEU A 115 -2.45 0.87 4.28
CA LEU A 115 -2.32 2.26 3.88
C LEU A 115 -0.85 2.66 3.95
N TYR A 116 -0.33 3.28 2.89
CA TYR A 116 1.03 3.82 2.87
C TYR A 116 1.00 5.20 2.21
N LEU A 117 1.60 6.20 2.86
CA LEU A 117 1.62 7.58 2.37
C LEU A 117 0.20 8.07 1.99
N HIS A 118 -0.76 7.83 2.90
CA HIS A 118 -2.19 8.15 2.75
C HIS A 118 -2.90 7.50 1.55
N THR A 119 -2.26 6.54 0.87
CA THR A 119 -2.82 5.82 -0.27
C THR A 119 -3.03 4.36 0.06
N GLU A 120 -4.15 3.79 -0.38
CA GLU A 120 -4.42 2.36 -0.24
C GLU A 120 -3.43 1.54 -1.08
N LEU A 121 -2.67 0.66 -0.44
CA LEU A 121 -1.82 -0.30 -1.13
C LEU A 121 -2.59 -1.57 -1.48
N TYR A 122 -3.32 -2.08 -0.50
CA TYR A 122 -3.93 -3.40 -0.59
C TYR A 122 -5.02 -3.55 0.46
N SER A 123 -6.05 -4.32 0.12
CA SER A 123 -7.07 -4.75 1.07
C SER A 123 -7.45 -6.20 0.83
N THR A 124 -7.68 -6.94 1.92
CA THR A 124 -8.03 -8.36 1.84
C THR A 124 -8.80 -8.80 3.07
N VAL A 125 -9.31 -10.02 3.00
CA VAL A 125 -9.97 -10.67 4.12
C VAL A 125 -9.38 -12.06 4.28
N ARG A 126 -9.01 -12.43 5.51
CA ARG A 126 -8.51 -13.77 5.87
C ARG A 126 -9.51 -14.48 6.78
N SER A 127 -9.64 -15.78 6.60
CA SER A 127 -10.51 -16.63 7.43
C SER A 127 -9.81 -17.19 8.67
N SER A 128 -8.47 -17.15 8.70
CA SER A 128 -7.66 -17.70 9.77
C SER A 128 -6.79 -16.63 10.43
N LEU A 129 -6.72 -16.69 11.76
CA LEU A 129 -5.86 -15.82 12.58
C LEU A 129 -4.39 -15.96 12.21
N ARG A 130 -3.93 -17.20 12.04
CA ARG A 130 -2.55 -17.52 11.66
C ARG A 130 -2.19 -16.95 10.28
N GLU A 131 -3.12 -17.05 9.32
CA GLU A 131 -2.92 -16.49 7.98
C GLU A 131 -2.88 -14.96 8.02
N ALA A 132 -3.75 -14.34 8.81
CA ALA A 132 -3.77 -12.89 8.99
C ALA A 132 -2.45 -12.39 9.57
N VAL A 133 -1.96 -12.99 10.66
CA VAL A 133 -0.70 -12.60 11.28
C VAL A 133 0.48 -12.78 10.32
N LYS A 134 0.57 -13.94 9.65
CA LYS A 134 1.62 -14.19 8.64
C LYS A 134 1.58 -13.14 7.52
N PHE A 135 0.39 -12.80 7.05
CA PHE A 135 0.21 -11.79 6.01
C PHE A 135 0.64 -10.40 6.48
N ILE A 136 0.20 -9.98 7.66
CA ILE A 136 0.56 -8.67 8.24
C ILE A 136 2.07 -8.58 8.44
N MET A 137 2.69 -9.61 9.00
CA MET A 137 4.14 -9.66 9.19
C MET A 137 4.91 -9.53 7.89
N ASN A 138 4.46 -10.21 6.82
CA ASN A 138 5.08 -10.09 5.49
C ASN A 138 4.97 -8.67 4.93
N ILE A 139 3.82 -8.00 5.11
CA ILE A 139 3.65 -6.61 4.67
C ILE A 139 4.57 -5.67 5.46
N LEU A 140 4.64 -5.85 6.79
CA LEU A 140 5.47 -5.04 7.67
C LEU A 140 6.97 -5.23 7.42
N SER A 141 7.40 -6.42 6.98
CA SER A 141 8.82 -6.70 6.66
C SER A 141 9.20 -6.21 5.26
N CYS A 142 8.31 -6.37 4.27
CA CYS A 142 8.63 -6.01 2.89
C CYS A 142 8.55 -4.51 2.60
N ILE A 143 7.72 -3.75 3.32
CA ILE A 143 7.58 -2.30 3.09
C ILE A 143 8.52 -1.53 4.04
N ASN A 144 9.59 -0.99 3.47
CA ASN A 144 10.52 -0.17 4.22
C ASN A 144 9.97 1.25 4.43
N SER A 145 9.42 1.48 5.62
CA SER A 145 8.88 2.76 6.10
C SER A 145 9.53 3.19 7.42
N SER A 146 9.70 4.50 7.59
CA SER A 146 10.25 5.11 8.81
C SER A 146 9.43 4.81 10.07
N LYS A 147 8.10 4.72 9.93
CA LYS A 147 7.18 4.41 11.02
C LYS A 147 6.15 3.39 10.56
N LYS A 148 5.93 2.37 11.39
CA LYS A 148 4.95 1.30 11.15
C LYS A 148 3.94 1.28 12.28
N ILE A 149 2.66 1.42 11.93
CA ILE A 149 1.56 1.43 12.88
C ILE A 149 0.59 0.31 12.51
N LEU A 150 0.37 -0.61 13.44
CA LEU A 150 -0.67 -1.63 13.35
C LEU A 150 -1.86 -1.18 14.20
N LYS A 151 -3.02 -1.01 13.58
CA LYS A 151 -4.27 -0.64 14.25
C LYS A 151 -5.22 -1.82 14.24
N ILE A 152 -5.64 -2.26 15.42
CA ILE A 152 -6.49 -3.44 15.58
C ILE A 152 -7.77 -3.01 16.27
N GLY A 153 -8.91 -3.35 15.68
CA GLY A 153 -10.20 -3.14 16.32
C GLY A 153 -10.37 -3.98 17.59
N ASN A 154 -11.19 -3.53 18.54
CA ASN A 154 -11.43 -4.17 19.82
C ASN A 154 -12.70 -5.04 19.87
N GLY A 155 -13.33 -5.35 18.73
CA GLY A 155 -14.60 -6.06 18.65
C GLY A 155 -14.53 -7.50 19.18
N ASP A 156 -13.41 -8.18 18.94
CA ASP A 156 -13.07 -9.48 19.53
C ASP A 156 -11.77 -9.33 20.33
N SER A 157 -11.89 -9.16 21.65
CA SER A 157 -10.74 -8.88 22.53
C SER A 157 -9.72 -10.02 22.56
N ILE A 158 -10.15 -11.28 22.37
CA ILE A 158 -9.27 -12.44 22.39
C ILE A 158 -8.40 -12.43 21.14
N LYS A 159 -9.01 -12.33 19.95
CA LYS A 159 -8.25 -12.28 18.69
C LYS A 159 -7.41 -11.01 18.58
N CYS A 160 -7.94 -9.88 19.04
CA CYS A 160 -7.24 -8.60 19.07
C CYS A 160 -5.92 -8.72 19.85
N ASN A 161 -5.98 -9.22 21.09
CA ASN A 161 -4.80 -9.41 21.93
C ASN A 161 -3.83 -10.43 21.33
N HIS A 162 -4.33 -11.52 20.74
CA HIS A 162 -3.47 -12.52 20.10
C HIS A 162 -2.68 -11.92 18.93
N ILE A 163 -3.33 -11.19 18.02
CA ILE A 163 -2.66 -10.52 16.89
C ILE A 163 -1.65 -9.50 17.40
N ALA A 164 -2.03 -8.70 18.40
CA ALA A 164 -1.17 -7.67 18.99
C ALA A 164 0.10 -8.28 19.61
N GLN A 165 -0.05 -9.31 20.44
CA GLN A 165 1.07 -9.98 21.11
C GLN A 165 1.98 -10.68 20.11
N GLU A 166 1.42 -11.45 19.17
CA GLU A 166 2.22 -12.21 18.20
C GLU A 166 3.06 -11.29 17.32
N ILE A 167 2.49 -10.18 16.84
CA ILE A 167 3.22 -9.20 16.04
C ILE A 167 4.23 -8.42 16.87
N LYS A 168 3.90 -8.04 18.11
CA LYS A 168 4.83 -7.30 18.97
C LYS A 168 6.05 -8.13 19.33
N ASN A 169 5.87 -9.43 19.56
CA ASN A 169 6.95 -10.37 19.86
C ASN A 169 7.87 -10.59 18.65
N GLN A 170 7.31 -10.66 17.45
CA GLN A 170 8.10 -10.87 16.22
C GLN A 170 8.73 -9.57 15.68
N ASN A 171 8.10 -8.41 15.92
CA ASN A 171 8.59 -7.12 15.45
C ASN A 171 8.32 -6.01 16.49
N GLY A 172 9.29 -5.84 17.41
CA GLY A 172 9.22 -4.85 18.48
C GLY A 172 9.14 -3.40 18.02
N SER A 173 9.60 -3.09 16.79
CA SER A 173 9.62 -1.73 16.24
C SER A 173 8.24 -1.20 15.83
N VAL A 174 7.25 -2.08 15.69
CA VAL A 174 5.90 -1.71 15.27
C VAL A 174 5.15 -1.10 16.45
N ILE A 175 4.53 0.05 16.19
CA ILE A 175 3.60 0.69 17.12
C ILE A 175 2.25 0.00 16.93
N ILE A 176 1.68 -0.53 18.01
CA ILE A 176 0.38 -1.20 17.96
C ILE A 176 -0.64 -0.34 18.69
N GLU A 177 -1.77 -0.07 18.04
CA GLU A 177 -2.89 0.68 18.60
C GLU A 177 -4.15 -0.18 18.61
N ILE A 178 -4.84 -0.22 19.76
CA ILE A 178 -6.14 -0.83 19.90
C ILE A 178 -7.21 0.25 19.69
N VAL A 179 -8.03 0.08 18.66
CA VAL A 179 -9.04 1.03 18.22
C VAL A 179 -10.40 0.59 18.73
N ASN A 180 -11.16 1.55 19.27
CA ASN A 180 -12.53 1.28 19.69
C ASN A 180 -13.48 1.24 18.48
N GLU A 181 -14.13 0.09 18.28
CA GLU A 181 -15.10 -0.16 17.22
C GLU A 181 -16.52 0.34 17.55
N PHE A 182 -16.80 0.73 18.80
CA PHE A 182 -18.13 1.23 19.16
C PHE A 182 -18.57 2.39 18.24
N GLY A 183 -19.72 2.23 17.58
CA GLY A 183 -20.29 3.19 16.62
C GLY A 183 -20.05 2.88 15.13
N THR A 184 -19.44 1.75 14.77
CA THR A 184 -19.25 1.32 13.36
C THR A 184 -20.50 0.68 12.72
N SER A 185 -21.58 0.45 13.49
CA SER A 185 -22.81 -0.21 13.03
C SER A 185 -23.84 0.69 12.34
N ARG A 186 -23.48 1.91 11.89
CA ARG A 186 -24.45 2.82 11.24
C ARG A 186 -24.31 2.84 9.71
N ASN A 187 -25.30 2.24 9.07
CA ASN A 187 -25.86 2.53 7.74
C ASN A 187 -25.05 2.18 6.48
N ILE A 188 -24.90 0.88 6.15
CA ILE A 188 -24.66 0.46 4.76
C ILE A 188 -25.48 -0.81 4.43
N LEU A 189 -26.18 -0.75 3.29
CA LEU A 189 -27.19 -1.68 2.78
C LEU A 189 -26.85 -3.19 2.84
N PRO A 190 -27.86 -4.10 2.84
CA PRO A 190 -27.71 -5.52 3.21
C PRO A 190 -26.83 -6.39 2.28
N ASN A 191 -26.52 -5.95 1.05
CA ASN A 191 -26.06 -6.83 -0.03
C ASN A 191 -24.55 -6.83 -0.31
N CYS A 192 -23.69 -6.42 0.63
CA CYS A 192 -22.25 -6.29 0.39
C CYS A 192 -21.39 -6.84 1.56
N ARG A 193 -21.53 -8.12 1.91
CA ARG A 193 -20.78 -8.74 3.03
C ARG A 193 -19.26 -8.68 2.87
N ARG A 194 -18.72 -8.84 1.65
CA ARG A 194 -17.26 -8.74 1.38
C ARG A 194 -16.72 -7.32 1.54
N ASN A 195 -17.53 -6.30 1.23
CA ASN A 195 -17.15 -4.90 1.34
C ASN A 195 -17.26 -4.36 2.78
N ARG A 196 -17.98 -5.07 3.66
CA ARG A 196 -18.14 -4.69 5.07
C ARG A 196 -16.84 -4.92 5.85
N ASP A 197 -16.27 -6.12 5.76
CA ASP A 197 -15.07 -6.51 6.54
C ASP A 197 -13.85 -5.62 6.18
N VAL A 198 -13.68 -5.31 4.89
CA VAL A 198 -12.65 -4.35 4.42
C VAL A 198 -12.99 -2.91 4.82
N GLY A 199 -14.27 -2.52 4.76
CA GLY A 199 -14.71 -1.18 5.15
C GLY A 199 -14.49 -0.87 6.63
N SER A 200 -14.69 -1.87 7.50
CA SER A 200 -14.36 -1.80 8.92
C SER A 200 -12.85 -1.64 9.13
N ALA A 201 -12.04 -2.49 8.49
CA ALA A 201 -10.58 -2.42 8.57
C ALA A 201 -10.04 -1.06 8.07
N LYS A 202 -10.64 -0.51 7.01
CA LYS A 202 -10.35 0.85 6.52
C LYS A 202 -10.67 1.91 7.58
N SER A 203 -11.85 1.83 8.20
CA SER A 203 -12.25 2.77 9.25
C SER A 203 -11.32 2.70 10.47
N ILE A 204 -10.87 1.49 10.82
CA ILE A 204 -9.90 1.25 11.90
C ILE A 204 -8.54 1.90 11.56
N ALA A 205 -8.06 1.77 10.32
CA ALA A 205 -6.79 2.38 9.89
C ALA A 205 -6.77 3.91 10.06
N PHE A 206 -7.90 4.60 9.83
CA PHE A 206 -8.00 6.06 9.94
C PHE A 206 -8.28 6.58 11.36
N ARG A 207 -8.73 5.73 12.29
CA ARG A 207 -9.04 6.14 13.67
C ARG A 207 -7.81 6.09 14.57
N SER A 208 -7.77 6.94 15.59
CA SER A 208 -6.76 6.87 16.65
C SER A 208 -7.14 5.79 17.67
N GLY A 209 -6.17 4.97 18.07
CA GLY A 209 -6.35 3.97 19.12
C GLY A 209 -5.53 4.25 20.38
N ARG A 210 -5.67 3.35 21.36
CA ARG A 210 -4.82 3.32 22.56
C ARG A 210 -3.59 2.47 22.27
N ILE A 211 -2.40 2.93 22.65
CA ILE A 211 -1.17 2.17 22.45
C ILE A 211 -1.24 0.86 23.25
N PHE A 212 -1.05 -0.26 22.56
CA PHE A 212 -0.94 -1.57 23.16
C PHE A 212 0.42 -1.69 23.87
N GLN A 213 0.38 -1.99 25.16
CA GLN A 213 1.57 -2.31 25.95
C GLN A 213 1.56 -3.80 26.26
N VAL A 214 2.70 -4.45 26.05
CA VAL A 214 2.89 -5.85 26.48
C VAL A 214 2.89 -5.85 28.00
N LYS A 215 2.02 -6.68 28.59
CA LYS A 215 2.05 -7.00 30.02
C LYS A 215 3.03 -8.14 30.27
#